data_AF-A0A948Q7Y0-F1
#
_entry.id   AF-A0A948Q7Y0-F1
#
_cell.length_a   1.000
_cell.length_b   1.000
_cell.length_c   1.000
_cell.angle_alpha   90.00
_cell.angle_beta   90.00
_cell.angle_gamma   90.00
#
_symmetry.space_group_name_H-M   'P 1'
#
loop_
_entity.id
_entity.type
_entity.pdbx_description
1 polymer ?
#
loop_
_entity_poly.entity_id
_entity_poly.type
_entity_poly.pdbx_seq_one_letter_code
_entity_poly.pdbx_strand_id
1 'polypeptide(L)'
;IISILFSFGSARPIMGASGAIYGLMTAFAMLYPKQIVYLYFVLPVKAWQMVAILVVMELAMSFSTTNSNIANMAHLGGMFIGYLYFRSRATAVNPYDWQMPKFGRLFNREYKGDDSAEIDRILEKISKKGLSSLNDKEKSILDKFSGHS
;
A
#
# COMPACT_ATOMS: atom_id res chain seq x y z
N ILE A 1 -1.08 21.14 18.48
CA ILE A 1 -0.25 19.92 18.67
C ILE A 1 0.19 19.29 17.33
N ILE A 2 -0.54 19.44 16.21
CA ILE A 2 -0.12 18.86 14.91
C ILE A 2 0.93 19.71 14.15
N SER A 3 1.09 21.00 14.46
CA SER A 3 1.98 21.90 13.69
C SER A 3 3.47 21.88 14.10
N ILE A 4 3.88 21.11 15.12
CA ILE A 4 5.24 21.18 15.72
C ILE A 4 5.99 19.82 15.67
N LEU A 5 5.36 18.75 15.17
CA LEU A 5 6.14 17.62 14.61
C LEU A 5 6.81 18.02 13.26
N PHE A 6 6.46 19.20 12.73
CA PHE A 6 7.24 19.98 11.77
C PHE A 6 8.43 20.65 12.49
N SER A 7 9.62 20.08 12.31
CA SER A 7 10.87 20.61 12.86
C SER A 7 11.21 22.01 12.31
N PHE A 8 11.18 23.01 13.20
CA PHE A 8 11.65 24.39 13.00
C PHE A 8 13.18 24.49 13.01
N GLY A 9 13.85 23.75 12.11
CA GLY A 9 15.32 23.76 12.06
C GLY A 9 15.95 23.31 10.75
N SER A 10 15.19 22.68 9.84
CA SER A 10 15.68 22.39 8.49
C SER A 10 15.03 23.31 7.48
N ALA A 11 15.80 24.25 6.94
CA ALA A 11 15.41 25.20 5.88
C ALA A 11 15.05 24.54 4.52
N ARG A 12 14.69 23.25 4.51
CA ARG A 12 14.23 22.50 3.35
C ARG A 12 13.12 21.53 3.80
N PRO A 13 11.82 21.82 3.53
CA PRO A 13 10.78 20.81 3.67
C PRO A 13 11.18 19.57 2.83
N ILE A 14 10.65 18.39 3.17
CA ILE A 14 10.93 17.13 2.46
C ILE A 14 10.37 17.24 1.02
N MET A 15 11.09 17.93 0.13
CA MET A 15 10.72 18.17 -1.27
C MET A 15 11.05 16.96 -2.17
N GLY A 16 11.59 15.88 -1.61
CA GLY A 16 12.06 14.71 -2.37
C GLY A 16 11.17 13.46 -2.29
N ALA A 17 10.21 13.40 -1.36
CA ALA A 17 9.35 12.22 -1.22
C ALA A 17 8.43 12.01 -2.44
N SER A 18 7.96 13.11 -3.05
CA SER A 18 7.12 13.05 -4.25
C SER A 18 7.84 12.41 -5.43
N GLY A 19 9.12 12.73 -5.68
CA GLY A 19 9.90 12.09 -6.74
C GLY A 19 9.97 10.57 -6.62
N ALA A 20 10.11 10.04 -5.40
CA ALA A 20 10.10 8.60 -5.15
C ALA A 20 8.73 7.95 -5.47
N ILE A 21 7.63 8.64 -5.15
CA ILE A 21 6.26 8.19 -5.49
C ILE A 21 6.10 8.12 -7.01
N TYR A 22 6.55 9.15 -7.73
CA TYR A 22 6.51 9.17 -9.21
C TYR A 22 7.36 8.04 -9.83
N GLY A 23 8.51 7.71 -9.22
CA GLY A 23 9.31 6.54 -9.58
C GLY A 23 8.57 5.22 -9.36
N LEU A 24 7.86 5.07 -8.24
CA LEU A 24 7.06 3.88 -7.94
C LEU A 24 5.85 3.73 -8.88
N MET A 25 5.18 4.83 -9.22
CA MET A 25 4.08 4.82 -10.20
C MET A 25 4.57 4.38 -11.58
N THR A 26 5.75 4.85 -11.99
CA THR A 26 6.40 4.43 -13.24
C THR A 26 6.69 2.93 -13.23
N ALA A 27 7.27 2.43 -12.14
CA ALA A 27 7.52 1.00 -11.94
C ALA A 27 6.24 0.16 -12.03
N PHE A 28 5.18 0.59 -11.34
CA PHE A 28 3.88 -0.08 -11.37
C PHE A 28 3.31 -0.17 -12.80
N ALA A 29 3.36 0.93 -13.56
CA ALA A 29 2.89 0.95 -14.93
C ALA A 29 3.72 0.08 -15.89
N MET A 30 5.02 -0.12 -15.60
CA MET A 30 5.87 -1.05 -16.35
C MET A 30 5.52 -2.52 -16.05
N LEU A 31 5.22 -2.85 -14.79
CA LEU A 31 4.86 -4.21 -14.38
C LEU A 31 3.45 -4.60 -14.81
N TYR A 32 2.50 -3.68 -14.69
CA TYR A 32 1.08 -3.93 -14.92
C TYR A 32 0.49 -2.92 -15.92
N PRO A 33 1.01 -2.84 -17.16
CA PRO A 33 0.63 -1.78 -18.09
C PRO A 33 -0.87 -1.77 -18.41
N LYS A 34 -1.52 -2.95 -18.47
CA LYS A 34 -2.94 -3.08 -18.78
C LYS A 34 -3.87 -2.93 -17.57
N GLN A 35 -3.33 -2.80 -16.36
CA GLN A 35 -4.14 -2.66 -15.15
C GLN A 35 -4.92 -1.35 -15.20
N ILE A 36 -6.21 -1.41 -14.86
CA ILE A 36 -7.07 -0.25 -14.81
C ILE A 36 -6.89 0.46 -13.47
N VAL A 37 -6.58 1.75 -13.54
CA VAL A 37 -6.52 2.68 -12.41
C VAL A 37 -7.65 3.67 -12.59
N TYR A 38 -8.42 3.92 -11.53
CA TYR A 38 -9.49 4.91 -11.55
C TYR A 38 -8.97 6.26 -11.07
N LEU A 39 -8.79 7.21 -11.98
CA LEU A 39 -8.47 8.59 -11.62
C LEU A 39 -9.67 9.22 -10.93
N TYR A 40 -9.44 9.77 -9.74
CA TYR A 40 -10.49 10.36 -8.89
C TYR A 40 -11.69 9.44 -8.66
N PHE A 41 -11.49 8.11 -8.70
CA PHE A 41 -12.56 7.10 -8.61
C PHE A 41 -13.60 7.13 -9.75
N VAL A 42 -13.40 7.92 -10.80
CA VAL A 42 -14.38 8.11 -11.88
C VAL A 42 -13.85 7.62 -13.22
N LEU A 43 -12.63 8.01 -13.61
CA LEU A 43 -12.12 7.78 -14.96
C LEU A 43 -11.19 6.55 -15.00
N PRO A 44 -11.62 5.43 -15.61
CA PRO A 44 -10.76 4.26 -15.78
C PRO A 44 -9.71 4.55 -16.86
N VAL A 45 -8.43 4.46 -16.48
CA VAL A 45 -7.30 4.57 -17.41
C VAL A 45 -6.37 3.38 -17.20
N LYS A 46 -5.69 2.93 -18.27
CA LYS A 46 -4.63 1.93 -18.11
C LYS A 46 -3.43 2.56 -17.40
N ALA A 47 -2.73 1.79 -16.58
CA ALA A 47 -1.58 2.28 -15.81
C ALA A 47 -0.51 2.95 -16.70
N TRP A 48 -0.25 2.41 -17.90
CA TRP A 48 0.69 3.03 -18.85
C TRP A 48 0.21 4.41 -19.35
N GLN A 49 -1.11 4.58 -19.54
CA GLN A 49 -1.69 5.85 -19.99
C GLN A 49 -1.58 6.90 -18.89
N MET A 50 -1.86 6.51 -17.64
CA MET A 50 -1.71 7.40 -16.48
C MET A 50 -0.28 7.95 -16.41
N VAL A 51 0.73 7.08 -16.47
CA VAL A 51 2.14 7.52 -16.39
C VAL A 51 2.55 8.36 -17.60
N ALA A 52 2.10 8.01 -18.81
CA ALA A 52 2.37 8.82 -20.00
C ALA A 52 1.79 10.24 -19.88
N ILE A 53 0.55 10.37 -19.39
CA ILE A 53 -0.08 11.67 -19.13
C ILE A 53 0.71 12.46 -18.08
N LEU A 54 1.15 11.82 -17.00
CA LEU A 54 1.96 12.48 -15.97
C LEU A 54 3.29 12.99 -16.54
N VAL A 55 4.01 12.21 -17.34
CA VAL A 55 5.26 12.66 -17.98
C VAL A 55 5.02 13.91 -18.83
N VAL A 56 3.99 13.89 -19.68
CA VAL A 56 3.66 15.02 -20.55
C VAL A 56 3.28 16.25 -19.75
N MET A 57 2.46 16.09 -18.70
CA MET A 57 2.01 17.18 -17.85
C MET A 57 3.17 17.82 -17.08
N GLU A 58 4.00 17.00 -16.40
CA GLU A 58 5.16 17.48 -15.66
C GLU A 58 6.14 18.22 -16.58
N LEU A 59 6.42 17.66 -17.77
CA LEU A 59 7.27 18.29 -18.76
C LEU A 59 6.70 19.62 -19.25
N ALA A 60 5.41 19.68 -19.58
CA ALA A 60 4.76 20.92 -20.00
C ALA A 60 4.81 21.99 -18.90
N MET A 61 4.53 21.59 -17.65
CA MET A 61 4.53 22.50 -16.50
C MET A 61 5.93 23.01 -16.15
N SER A 62 6.96 22.21 -16.41
CA SER A 62 8.37 22.61 -16.29
C SER A 62 8.80 23.71 -17.27
N PHE A 63 8.06 23.94 -18.35
CA PHE A 63 8.33 25.03 -19.27
C PHE A 63 7.41 26.25 -19.04
N SER A 64 6.29 26.08 -18.34
CA SER A 64 5.26 27.12 -18.23
C SER A 64 5.31 27.92 -16.92
N THR A 65 5.99 27.45 -15.86
CA THR A 65 5.86 28.06 -14.52
C THR A 65 7.17 28.20 -13.77
N THR A 66 7.74 29.41 -13.75
CA THR A 66 9.08 29.71 -13.18
C THR A 66 9.28 29.26 -11.74
N ASN A 67 8.24 29.26 -10.89
CA ASN A 67 8.31 28.88 -9.48
C ASN A 67 8.15 27.37 -9.20
N SER A 68 7.60 26.59 -10.14
CA SER A 68 7.34 25.15 -9.98
C SER A 68 8.28 24.25 -10.78
N ASN A 69 9.13 24.84 -11.62
CA ASN A 69 10.06 24.11 -12.49
C ASN A 69 10.96 23.11 -11.74
N ILE A 70 11.44 23.46 -10.55
CA ILE A 70 12.32 22.60 -9.75
C ILE A 70 11.58 21.36 -9.24
N ALA A 71 10.34 21.51 -8.79
CA ALA A 71 9.53 20.40 -8.29
C ALA A 71 9.17 19.42 -9.42
N ASN A 72 8.76 19.95 -10.57
CA ASN A 72 8.41 19.14 -11.73
C ASN A 72 9.62 18.38 -12.29
N MET A 73 10.81 19.01 -12.29
CA MET A 73 12.07 18.34 -12.62
C MET A 73 12.43 17.23 -11.62
N ALA A 74 12.15 17.43 -10.34
CA ALA A 74 12.36 16.39 -9.34
C ALA A 74 11.41 15.19 -9.56
N HIS A 75 10.16 15.43 -9.96
CA HIS A 75 9.23 14.38 -10.34
C HIS A 75 9.72 13.61 -11.58
N LEU A 76 10.05 14.31 -12.66
CA LEU A 76 10.58 13.68 -13.88
C LEU A 76 11.88 12.90 -13.62
N GLY A 77 12.77 13.42 -12.78
CA GLY A 77 13.96 12.71 -12.32
C GLY A 77 13.60 11.41 -11.59
N GLY A 78 12.63 11.46 -10.68
CA GLY A 78 12.11 10.28 -9.99
C GLY A 78 11.49 9.23 -10.93
N MET A 79 10.68 9.67 -11.90
CA MET A 79 10.12 8.80 -12.94
C MET A 79 11.22 8.14 -13.78
N PHE A 80 12.22 8.92 -14.19
CA PHE A 80 13.34 8.44 -15.01
C PHE A 80 14.20 7.41 -14.26
N ILE A 81 14.55 7.68 -13.00
CA ILE A 81 15.30 6.73 -12.17
C ILE A 81 14.45 5.47 -11.90
N GLY A 82 13.16 5.61 -11.62
CA GLY A 82 12.24 4.48 -11.48
C GLY A 82 12.19 3.61 -12.73
N TYR A 83 12.11 4.24 -13.91
CA TYR A 83 12.18 3.57 -15.21
C TYR A 83 13.50 2.82 -15.39
N LEU A 84 14.65 3.45 -15.16
CA LEU A 84 15.96 2.80 -15.33
C LEU A 84 16.17 1.65 -14.35
N TYR A 85 15.80 1.85 -13.09
CA TYR A 85 15.88 0.83 -12.05
C TYR A 85 15.04 -0.39 -12.43
N PHE A 86 13.78 -0.20 -12.83
CA PHE A 86 12.94 -1.30 -13.25
C PHE A 86 13.31 -1.85 -14.61
N ARG A 87 13.84 -1.06 -15.55
CA ARG A 87 14.28 -1.58 -16.85
C ARG A 87 15.48 -2.51 -16.72
N SER A 88 16.43 -2.17 -15.85
CA SER A 88 17.62 -2.99 -15.57
C SER A 88 17.30 -4.22 -14.72
N ARG A 89 16.27 -4.13 -13.86
CA ARG A 89 15.80 -5.23 -13.01
C ARG A 89 14.72 -6.09 -13.64
N ALA A 90 13.92 -5.61 -14.59
CA ALA A 90 12.82 -6.36 -15.22
C ALA A 90 13.31 -7.54 -16.06
N THR A 91 14.58 -7.53 -16.47
CA THR A 91 15.25 -8.70 -17.06
C THR A 91 15.69 -9.73 -16.02
N ALA A 92 15.71 -9.38 -14.73
CA ALA A 92 16.18 -10.21 -13.62
C ALA A 92 15.10 -10.51 -12.55
N VAL A 93 13.99 -9.76 -12.54
CA VAL A 93 12.90 -9.87 -11.56
C VAL A 93 11.71 -10.49 -12.28
N ASN A 94 11.49 -11.78 -12.06
CA ASN A 94 10.24 -12.42 -12.41
C ASN A 94 9.15 -11.88 -11.47
N PRO A 95 8.05 -11.30 -11.96
CA PRO A 95 6.97 -10.79 -11.10
C PRO A 95 6.37 -11.87 -10.18
N TYR A 96 6.53 -13.15 -10.54
CA TYR A 96 6.12 -14.29 -9.74
C TYR A 96 7.14 -14.73 -8.68
N ASP A 97 8.39 -14.24 -8.73
CA ASP A 97 9.40 -14.49 -7.68
C ASP A 97 9.14 -13.67 -6.41
N TRP A 98 8.23 -12.69 -6.47
CA TRP A 98 7.60 -12.10 -5.30
C TRP A 98 6.64 -13.13 -4.68
N GLN A 99 7.21 -14.18 -4.09
CA GLN A 99 6.50 -14.98 -3.10
C GLN A 99 6.10 -14.02 -2.00
N MET A 100 4.82 -13.62 -1.97
CA MET A 100 4.27 -12.90 -0.83
C MET A 100 4.73 -13.66 0.41
N PRO A 101 5.48 -13.03 1.34
CA PRO A 101 5.70 -13.66 2.64
C PRO A 101 4.31 -14.05 3.10
N LYS A 102 4.13 -15.33 3.45
CA LYS A 102 2.86 -15.87 3.92
C LYS A 102 2.51 -15.08 5.17
N PHE A 103 1.92 -13.91 5.03
CA PHE A 103 1.54 -13.00 6.10
C PHE A 103 0.54 -13.72 7.00
N GLY A 104 -0.23 -14.62 6.40
CA GLY A 104 -1.02 -15.64 7.08
C GLY A 104 -0.23 -16.49 8.08
N ARG A 105 1.05 -16.84 7.90
CA ARG A 105 1.79 -17.67 8.88
C ARG A 105 2.14 -16.95 10.18
N LEU A 106 2.22 -15.62 10.18
CA LEU A 106 2.48 -14.86 11.40
C LEU A 106 1.20 -14.80 12.26
N PHE A 107 0.04 -14.57 11.65
CA PHE A 107 -1.26 -14.62 12.32
C PHE A 107 -1.73 -16.05 12.64
N ASN A 108 -1.39 -17.03 11.79
CA ASN A 108 -1.82 -18.44 11.92
C ASN A 108 -0.98 -19.24 12.93
N ARG A 109 0.04 -18.61 13.55
CA ARG A 109 0.78 -19.23 14.66
C ARG A 109 0.22 -18.86 16.03
N GLU A 110 -0.40 -17.69 16.14
CA GLU A 110 -1.04 -17.23 17.38
C GLU A 110 -2.43 -17.87 17.57
N TYR A 111 -3.13 -18.13 16.47
CA TYR A 111 -4.46 -18.76 16.52
C TYR A 111 -4.42 -20.28 16.75
N LYS A 112 -3.28 -20.95 16.50
CA LYS A 112 -3.16 -22.43 16.52
C LYS A 112 -2.62 -22.96 17.86
N GLY A 113 -3.23 -22.55 18.97
CA GLY A 113 -3.03 -23.13 20.29
C GLY A 113 -3.96 -24.32 20.56
N ASP A 114 -3.73 -25.07 21.65
CA ASP A 114 -4.54 -26.22 22.11
C ASP A 114 -6.05 -25.90 22.18
N ASP A 115 -6.38 -24.63 22.38
CA ASP A 115 -7.74 -24.11 22.53
C ASP A 115 -8.49 -23.87 21.19
N SER A 116 -7.82 -24.00 20.02
CA SER A 116 -8.42 -23.68 18.70
C SER A 116 -9.68 -24.50 18.42
N ALA A 117 -9.65 -25.78 18.77
CA ALA A 117 -10.78 -26.69 18.58
C ALA A 117 -11.96 -26.34 19.51
N GLU A 118 -11.71 -25.71 20.65
CA GLU A 118 -12.76 -25.23 21.56
C GLU A 118 -13.37 -23.93 21.03
N ILE A 119 -12.55 -23.01 20.52
CA ILE A 119 -13.03 -21.77 19.90
C ILE A 119 -13.89 -22.08 18.67
N ASP A 120 -13.43 -22.95 17.78
CA ASP A 120 -14.19 -23.31 16.57
C ASP A 120 -15.56 -23.92 16.93
N ARG A 121 -15.61 -24.76 17.98
CA ARG A 121 -16.88 -25.31 18.50
C ARG A 121 -17.81 -24.22 19.05
N ILE A 122 -17.25 -23.24 19.76
CA ILE A 122 -18.01 -22.10 20.29
C ILE A 122 -18.53 -21.22 19.14
N LEU A 123 -17.70 -20.91 18.14
CA LEU A 123 -18.10 -20.13 16.96
C LEU A 123 -19.19 -20.83 16.14
N GLU A 124 -19.09 -22.15 15.98
CA GLU A 124 -20.13 -22.94 15.30
C GLU A 124 -21.45 -22.89 16.08
N LYS A 125 -21.39 -22.96 17.41
CA LYS A 125 -22.56 -22.85 18.29
C LYS A 125 -23.23 -21.47 18.17
N ILE A 126 -22.45 -20.39 18.14
CA ILE A 126 -22.95 -19.03 17.91
C ILE A 126 -23.59 -18.90 16.53
N SER A 127 -22.95 -19.44 15.48
CA SER A 127 -23.47 -19.41 14.12
C SER A 127 -24.84 -20.09 14.00
N LYS A 128 -25.03 -21.22 14.69
CA LYS A 128 -26.28 -21.99 14.65
C LYS A 128 -27.38 -21.51 15.60
N LYS A 129 -27.01 -20.99 16.78
CA LYS A 129 -27.96 -20.75 17.90
C LYS A 129 -27.90 -19.33 18.47
N GLY A 130 -27.05 -18.47 17.95
CA GLY A 130 -26.87 -17.09 18.42
C GLY A 130 -26.03 -16.97 19.69
N LEU A 131 -25.62 -15.73 20.00
CA LEU A 131 -24.71 -15.41 21.10
C LEU A 131 -25.26 -15.73 22.50
N SER A 132 -26.59 -15.73 22.64
CA SER A 132 -27.30 -16.09 23.87
C SER A 132 -27.23 -17.58 24.22
N SER A 133 -26.73 -18.41 23.31
CA SER A 133 -26.60 -19.87 23.53
C SER A 133 -25.36 -20.26 24.34
N LEU A 134 -24.52 -19.29 24.70
CA LEU A 134 -23.27 -19.50 25.42
C LEU A 134 -23.46 -19.60 26.93
N ASN A 135 -22.70 -20.48 27.57
CA ASN A 135 -22.58 -20.53 29.02
C ASN A 135 -21.46 -19.60 29.54
N ASP A 136 -21.40 -19.37 30.85
CA ASP A 136 -20.46 -18.43 31.46
C ASP A 136 -18.98 -18.80 31.21
N LYS A 137 -18.67 -20.10 31.07
CA LYS A 137 -17.32 -20.56 30.75
C LYS A 137 -16.96 -20.26 29.28
N GLU A 138 -17.84 -20.59 28.35
CA GLU A 138 -17.66 -20.30 26.91
C GLU A 138 -17.53 -18.80 26.66
N LYS A 139 -18.31 -17.99 27.38
CA LYS A 139 -18.22 -16.53 27.34
C LYS A 139 -16.88 -16.02 27.87
N SER A 140 -16.39 -16.56 28.99
CA SER A 140 -15.07 -16.20 29.54
C SER A 140 -13.90 -16.55 28.60
N ILE A 141 -14.04 -17.62 27.82
CA ILE A 141 -13.06 -18.01 26.79
C ILE A 141 -13.07 -16.98 25.66
N LEU A 142 -14.25 -16.61 25.15
CA LEU A 142 -14.36 -15.56 24.12
C LEU A 142 -13.87 -14.20 24.61
N ASP A 143 -14.13 -13.83 25.86
CA ASP A 143 -13.67 -12.57 26.45
C ASP A 143 -12.12 -12.56 26.57
N LYS A 144 -11.51 -13.70 26.89
CA LYS A 144 -10.05 -13.87 26.90
C LYS A 144 -9.42 -13.77 25.50
N PHE A 145 -10.12 -14.24 24.47
CA PHE A 145 -9.67 -14.19 23.07
C PHE A 145 -10.00 -12.86 22.35
N SER A 146 -11.05 -12.16 22.77
CA SER A 146 -11.44 -10.84 22.22
C SER A 146 -10.76 -9.68 22.94
N GLY A 147 -10.08 -9.95 24.06
CA GLY A 147 -9.37 -8.97 24.87
C GLY A 147 -8.02 -8.51 24.29
N HIS A 148 -8.06 -7.32 23.67
CA HIS A 148 -6.98 -6.32 23.57
C HIS A 148 -5.73 -6.63 22.71
N SER A 149 -5.74 -6.07 21.50
CA SER A 149 -4.57 -5.48 20.81
C SER A 149 -4.99 -4.14 20.21
#